data_AF-A0A959BSR8-F1
#
_entry.id   AF-A0A959BSR8-F1
#
_cell.length_a   1.000
_cell.length_b   1.000
_cell.length_c   1.000
_cell.angle_alpha   90.00
_cell.angle_beta   90.00
_cell.angle_gamma   90.00
#
_symmetry.space_group_name_H-M   'P 1'
#
loop_
_entity.id
_entity.type
_entity.pdbx_description
1 polymer ?
#
loop_
_entity_poly.entity_id
_entity_poly.type
_entity_poly.pdbx_seq_one_letter_code
_entity_poly.pdbx_strand_id
1 'polypeptide(L)'
;MDTARFCKSVAILLLFLACPWHLRGQGLKKDEVFFKSQQKAYQEWLDLSGLGELLQVETITVEEDKVNLYLKIPSPYSGRDDLADYVRSAWRKLGAEYNKKNSIGLEAQLFLKMIHLMELEPGQATVQLYDTYDTRLKEYVFYGIYYEGQGIKIDSSLTKDAFHSFPVYVPELAKSAQTGINVNIGHNDSTFRKIHAFARQRFEKSGASISEQLVDFEEGIYVLSVKPLYREVLKDQQNLLICEWLRRLSLDCTTLKKEWLTFTFVVNPTTYGYRLDCTLNGKCTEKSTLWNERGEYSNIDQDLKSWKILKDYGDGLMTELRQFLR
;
A
#
# COMPACT_ATOMS: atom_id res chain seq x y z
N MET A 1 29.55 0.89 64.22
CA MET A 1 30.74 1.30 63.45
C MET A 1 31.23 0.00 62.81
N ASP A 2 31.05 -0.29 61.53
CA ASP A 2 31.40 0.55 60.39
C ASP A 2 30.47 0.43 59.17
N THR A 3 30.20 1.60 58.62
CA THR A 3 29.46 1.95 57.41
C THR A 3 30.31 1.66 56.17
N ALA A 4 30.24 0.46 55.58
CA ALA A 4 31.07 0.17 54.40
C ALA A 4 30.50 -0.85 53.39
N ARG A 5 29.18 -1.08 53.31
CA ARG A 5 28.62 -2.07 52.36
C ARG A 5 27.40 -1.66 51.53
N PHE A 6 26.98 -0.40 51.57
CA PHE A 6 25.76 0.04 50.87
C PHE A 6 25.98 0.86 49.59
N CYS A 7 27.22 1.01 49.11
CA CYS A 7 27.54 1.96 48.03
C CYS A 7 28.04 1.33 46.73
N LYS A 8 27.87 0.02 46.50
CA LYS A 8 28.28 -0.66 45.25
C LYS A 8 27.13 -1.17 44.37
N SER A 9 25.89 -1.24 44.89
CA SER A 9 24.75 -1.78 44.13
C SER A 9 23.82 -0.72 43.53
N VAL A 10 23.97 0.56 43.88
CA VAL A 10 23.15 1.65 43.32
C VAL A 10 23.76 2.25 42.06
N ALA A 11 25.08 2.12 41.86
CA ALA A 11 25.77 2.71 40.71
C ALA A 11 25.57 1.95 39.38
N ILE A 12 25.14 0.68 39.42
CA ILE A 12 24.90 -0.12 38.20
C ILE A 12 23.47 0.06 37.66
N LEU A 13 22.52 0.45 38.52
CA LEU A 13 21.12 0.63 38.10
C LEU A 13 20.86 1.97 37.37
N LEU A 14 21.75 2.96 37.53
CA LEU A 14 21.63 4.28 36.88
C LEU A 14 22.30 4.36 35.50
N LEU A 15 23.10 3.36 35.11
CA LEU A 15 23.79 3.35 33.81
C LEU A 15 22.95 2.77 32.66
N PHE A 16 21.78 2.19 32.94
CA PHE A 16 20.82 1.72 31.93
C PHE A 16 19.69 2.73 31.63
N LEU A 17 19.62 3.85 32.34
CA LEU A 17 18.58 4.89 32.16
C LEU A 17 19.02 6.05 31.23
N ALA A 18 20.23 6.01 30.69
CA ALA A 18 20.83 7.10 29.91
C ALA A 18 21.07 6.78 28.42
N CYS A 19 20.38 5.80 27.84
CA CYS A 19 20.27 5.68 26.39
C CYS A 19 18.85 6.06 25.94
N PRO A 20 18.53 7.37 25.85
CA PRO A 20 17.37 7.79 25.10
C PRO A 20 17.63 7.45 23.63
N TRP A 21 17.12 6.30 23.22
CA TRP A 21 16.34 6.17 22.00
C TRP A 21 16.94 6.89 20.80
N HIS A 22 18.08 6.41 20.31
CA HIS A 22 18.31 6.45 18.87
C HIS A 22 17.61 5.27 18.21
N LEU A 23 16.30 5.14 18.42
CA LEU A 23 15.42 4.68 17.36
C LEU A 23 15.24 5.86 16.38
N ARG A 24 16.37 6.33 15.85
CA ARG A 24 16.33 7.25 14.71
C ARG A 24 15.97 6.33 13.56
N GLY A 25 14.66 6.25 13.28
CA GLY A 25 14.18 5.65 12.04
C GLY A 25 15.09 6.17 10.94
N GLN A 26 15.75 5.25 10.23
CA GLN A 26 16.72 5.66 9.23
C GLN A 26 15.99 6.62 8.28
N GLY A 27 16.44 7.88 8.22
CA GLY A 27 15.70 8.95 7.54
C GLY A 27 15.40 8.57 6.10
N LEU A 28 14.18 8.83 5.64
CA LEU A 28 13.70 8.41 4.32
C LEU A 28 14.56 9.00 3.20
N LYS A 29 15.17 10.17 3.42
CA LYS A 29 16.09 10.80 2.45
C LYS A 29 17.23 9.92 1.96
N LYS A 30 17.75 8.99 2.78
CA LYS A 30 18.82 8.09 2.34
C LYS A 30 18.37 7.19 1.17
N ASP A 31 17.07 6.96 1.05
CA ASP A 31 16.43 6.12 0.03
C ASP A 31 15.81 6.98 -1.09
N GLU A 32 16.18 8.27 -1.23
CA GLU A 32 15.60 9.20 -2.21
C GLU A 32 15.69 8.68 -3.65
N VAL A 33 16.81 8.04 -4.01
CA VAL A 33 17.00 7.45 -5.35
C VAL A 33 15.96 6.36 -5.61
N PHE A 34 15.66 5.53 -4.61
CA PHE A 34 14.63 4.50 -4.71
C PHE A 34 13.24 5.15 -4.87
N PHE A 35 12.89 6.13 -4.04
CA PHE A 35 11.59 6.79 -4.14
C PHE A 35 11.38 7.48 -5.49
N LYS A 36 12.40 8.16 -6.01
CA LYS A 36 12.34 8.77 -7.34
C LYS A 36 12.19 7.73 -8.44
N SER A 37 12.78 6.54 -8.32
CA SER A 37 12.57 5.47 -9.30
C SER A 37 11.14 4.93 -9.27
N GLN A 38 10.45 5.01 -8.13
CA GLN A 38 9.03 4.61 -8.00
C GLN A 38 8.06 5.54 -8.74
N GLN A 39 8.48 6.74 -9.18
CA GLN A 39 7.65 7.62 -10.01
C GLN A 39 7.17 6.88 -11.28
N LYS A 40 8.10 6.18 -11.96
CA LYS A 40 7.78 5.43 -13.18
C LYS A 40 6.86 4.26 -12.89
N ALA A 41 7.13 3.51 -11.82
CA ALA A 41 6.30 2.38 -11.42
C ALA A 41 4.86 2.79 -11.05
N TYR A 42 4.71 3.94 -10.38
CA TYR A 42 3.39 4.47 -10.04
C TYR A 42 2.64 4.94 -11.29
N GLN A 43 3.31 5.62 -12.22
CA GLN A 43 2.70 6.00 -13.51
C GLN A 43 2.28 4.77 -14.32
N GLU A 44 3.14 3.77 -14.45
CA GLU A 44 2.81 2.51 -15.15
C GLU A 44 1.58 1.84 -14.54
N TRP A 45 1.44 1.86 -13.21
CA TRP A 45 0.23 1.37 -12.56
C TRP A 45 -1.01 2.22 -12.87
N LEU A 46 -0.90 3.55 -12.90
CA LEU A 46 -2.00 4.42 -13.32
C LEU A 46 -2.43 4.07 -14.75
N ASP A 47 -1.49 3.89 -15.66
CA ASP A 47 -1.75 3.54 -17.06
C ASP A 47 -2.46 2.17 -17.17
N LEU A 48 -1.94 1.14 -16.49
CA LEU A 48 -2.53 -0.21 -16.49
C LEU A 48 -3.91 -0.27 -15.83
N SER A 49 -4.20 0.62 -14.88
CA SER A 49 -5.52 0.71 -14.24
C SER A 49 -6.53 1.56 -15.03
N GLY A 50 -6.10 2.17 -16.15
CA GLY A 50 -6.91 3.11 -16.94
C GLY A 50 -7.06 4.50 -16.29
N LEU A 51 -6.34 4.77 -15.20
CA LEU A 51 -6.29 6.08 -14.54
C LEU A 51 -5.32 7.05 -15.25
N GLY A 52 -4.31 6.52 -15.94
CA GLY A 52 -3.18 7.27 -16.50
C GLY A 52 -3.55 8.34 -17.53
N GLU A 53 -4.68 8.21 -18.21
CA GLU A 53 -5.16 9.22 -19.15
C GLU A 53 -5.63 10.50 -18.43
N LEU A 54 -6.08 10.39 -17.18
CA LEU A 54 -6.60 11.51 -16.38
C LEU A 54 -5.71 11.89 -15.20
N LEU A 55 -4.85 10.99 -14.74
CA LEU A 55 -3.92 11.23 -13.65
C LEU A 55 -2.51 10.92 -14.10
N GLN A 56 -1.62 11.87 -13.85
CA GLN A 56 -0.19 11.72 -14.12
C GLN A 56 0.63 12.02 -12.87
N VAL A 57 1.69 11.25 -12.66
CA VAL A 57 2.67 11.55 -11.61
C VAL A 57 3.51 12.74 -12.05
N GLU A 58 3.40 13.84 -11.32
CA GLU A 58 4.22 15.03 -11.53
C GLU A 58 5.61 14.82 -10.92
N THR A 59 5.67 14.56 -9.62
CA THR A 59 6.95 14.39 -8.93
C THR A 59 6.78 13.66 -7.59
N ILE A 60 7.91 13.25 -7.03
CA ILE A 60 8.02 12.71 -5.68
C ILE A 60 9.05 13.54 -4.92
N THR A 61 8.65 14.07 -3.76
CA THR A 61 9.58 14.74 -2.84
C THR A 61 9.77 13.91 -1.59
N VAL A 62 11.01 13.82 -1.14
CA VAL A 62 11.39 13.01 0.03
C VAL A 62 11.89 13.93 1.14
N GLU A 63 11.19 13.89 2.26
CA GLU A 63 11.55 14.55 3.50
C GLU A 63 12.23 13.56 4.46
N GLU A 64 12.55 13.99 5.68
CA GLU A 64 13.22 13.09 6.64
C GLU A 64 12.33 11.92 7.07
N ASP A 65 11.03 12.18 7.24
CA ASP A 65 10.04 11.26 7.80
C ASP A 65 8.82 11.03 6.88
N LYS A 66 8.73 11.78 5.78
CA LYS A 66 7.63 11.69 4.82
C LYS A 66 8.08 11.61 3.36
N VAL A 67 7.25 10.99 2.54
CA VAL A 67 7.32 11.01 1.09
C VAL A 67 6.01 11.59 0.58
N ASN A 68 6.10 12.63 -0.25
CA ASN A 68 4.95 13.24 -0.92
C ASN A 68 4.96 12.84 -2.40
N LEU A 69 3.87 12.24 -2.86
CA LEU A 69 3.60 11.94 -4.26
C LEU A 69 2.65 13.00 -4.82
N TYR A 70 3.07 13.70 -5.87
CA TYR A 70 2.26 14.73 -6.50
C TYR A 70 1.65 14.21 -7.80
N LEU A 71 0.33 14.28 -7.91
CA LEU A 71 -0.46 13.87 -9.07
C LEU A 71 -1.10 15.08 -9.75
N LYS A 72 -1.01 15.18 -11.06
CA LYS A 72 -1.70 16.22 -11.85
C LYS A 72 -2.80 15.63 -12.73
N ILE A 73 -3.82 16.45 -13.00
CA ILE A 73 -4.77 16.20 -14.08
C ILE A 73 -4.31 17.03 -15.30
N PRO A 74 -3.90 16.40 -16.41
CA PRO A 74 -3.54 17.14 -17.61
C PRO A 74 -4.76 17.90 -18.13
N SER A 75 -4.60 19.19 -18.38
CA SER A 75 -5.68 20.07 -18.81
C SER A 75 -5.36 20.74 -20.14
N PRO A 76 -6.33 20.85 -21.06
CA PRO A 76 -6.17 21.63 -22.29
C PRO A 76 -6.25 23.14 -22.03
N TYR A 77 -6.66 23.56 -20.84
CA TYR A 77 -6.87 24.96 -20.48
C TYR A 77 -5.59 25.57 -19.89
N SER A 78 -5.24 26.77 -20.35
CA SER A 78 -4.12 27.56 -19.84
C SER A 78 -4.57 28.71 -18.92
N GLY A 79 -5.86 29.07 -18.95
CA GLY A 79 -6.46 30.04 -18.04
C GLY A 79 -6.57 29.48 -16.63
N ARG A 80 -6.09 30.22 -15.63
CA ARG A 80 -6.03 29.74 -14.24
C ARG A 80 -7.41 29.36 -13.68
N ASP A 81 -8.42 30.16 -13.99
CA ASP A 81 -9.78 29.95 -13.49
C ASP A 81 -10.44 28.72 -14.11
N ASP A 82 -10.32 28.57 -15.43
CA ASP A 82 -10.84 27.41 -16.16
C ASP A 82 -10.09 26.12 -15.78
N LEU A 83 -8.79 26.23 -15.49
CA LEU A 83 -7.96 25.11 -15.03
C LEU A 83 -8.46 24.57 -13.68
N ALA A 84 -8.70 25.44 -12.70
CA ALA A 84 -9.18 25.04 -11.38
C ALA A 84 -10.56 24.35 -11.46
N ASP A 85 -11.51 24.93 -12.19
CA ASP A 85 -12.85 24.34 -12.35
C ASP A 85 -12.80 23.02 -13.15
N TYR A 86 -11.92 22.92 -14.14
CA TYR A 86 -11.68 21.67 -14.88
C TYR A 86 -11.12 20.58 -13.97
N VAL A 87 -10.06 20.86 -13.22
CA VAL A 87 -9.41 19.90 -12.30
C VAL A 87 -10.42 19.41 -11.26
N ARG A 88 -11.19 20.32 -10.66
CA ARG A 88 -12.27 19.97 -9.71
C ARG A 88 -13.34 19.08 -10.35
N SER A 89 -13.79 19.43 -11.55
CA SER A 89 -14.77 18.65 -12.31
C SER A 89 -14.26 17.25 -12.64
N ALA A 90 -12.99 17.16 -13.08
CA ALA A 90 -12.34 15.93 -13.47
C ALA A 90 -12.13 15.00 -12.28
N TRP A 91 -11.62 15.51 -11.17
CA TRP A 91 -11.43 14.74 -9.94
C TRP A 91 -12.74 14.15 -9.43
N ARG A 92 -13.79 14.98 -9.32
CA ARG A 92 -15.11 14.54 -8.87
C ARG A 92 -15.70 13.47 -9.78
N LYS A 93 -15.59 13.65 -11.11
CA LYS A 93 -16.12 12.68 -12.07
C LYS A 93 -15.32 11.38 -12.03
N LEU A 94 -14.00 11.45 -11.95
CA LEU A 94 -13.12 10.30 -11.84
C LEU A 94 -13.44 9.48 -10.58
N GLY A 95 -13.55 10.12 -9.42
CA GLY A 95 -13.94 9.46 -8.17
C GLY A 95 -15.31 8.78 -8.29
N ALA A 96 -16.30 9.48 -8.85
CA ALA A 96 -17.64 8.91 -9.04
C ALA A 96 -17.65 7.68 -9.99
N GLU A 97 -16.93 7.73 -11.11
CA GLU A 97 -16.86 6.59 -12.05
C GLU A 97 -16.03 5.43 -11.50
N TYR A 98 -14.94 5.72 -10.76
CA TYR A 98 -14.11 4.71 -10.14
C TYR A 98 -14.88 3.95 -9.04
N ASN A 99 -15.55 4.68 -8.15
CA ASN A 99 -16.26 4.12 -7.00
C ASN A 99 -17.51 3.31 -7.41
N LYS A 100 -18.06 3.52 -8.61
CA LYS A 100 -19.13 2.66 -9.16
C LYS A 100 -18.66 1.23 -9.47
N LYS A 101 -17.38 1.05 -9.78
CA LYS A 101 -16.83 -0.21 -10.30
C LYS A 101 -15.99 -0.97 -9.28
N ASN A 102 -15.48 -0.30 -8.25
CA ASN A 102 -14.51 -0.83 -7.31
C ASN A 102 -15.03 -0.73 -5.87
N SER A 103 -14.64 -1.70 -5.05
CA SER A 103 -15.01 -1.74 -3.63
C SER A 103 -14.18 -0.79 -2.75
N ILE A 104 -13.00 -0.39 -3.21
CA ILE A 104 -12.14 0.60 -2.54
C ILE A 104 -12.36 1.94 -3.25
N GLY A 105 -12.49 3.04 -2.50
CA GLY A 105 -12.58 4.38 -3.08
C GLY A 105 -11.30 4.79 -3.84
N LEU A 106 -11.42 5.69 -4.81
CA LEU A 106 -10.27 6.17 -5.60
C LEU A 106 -9.13 6.67 -4.71
N GLU A 107 -9.43 7.54 -3.74
CA GLU A 107 -8.46 8.17 -2.86
C GLU A 107 -7.72 7.13 -2.01
N ALA A 108 -8.47 6.21 -1.39
CA ALA A 108 -7.90 5.10 -0.64
C ALA A 108 -7.02 4.21 -1.52
N GLN A 109 -7.44 3.90 -2.75
CA GLN A 109 -6.65 3.09 -3.67
C GLN A 109 -5.34 3.78 -4.06
N LEU A 110 -5.37 5.08 -4.37
CA LEU A 110 -4.16 5.86 -4.71
C LEU A 110 -3.17 5.84 -3.54
N PHE A 111 -3.66 6.05 -2.32
CA PHE A 111 -2.85 6.03 -1.11
C PHE A 111 -2.27 4.64 -0.83
N LEU A 112 -3.10 3.60 -0.85
CA LEU A 112 -2.70 2.22 -0.59
C LEU A 112 -1.68 1.71 -1.63
N LYS A 113 -1.79 2.14 -2.89
CA LYS A 113 -0.79 1.79 -3.89
C LYS A 113 0.54 2.51 -3.64
N MET A 114 0.51 3.75 -3.16
CA MET A 114 1.73 4.50 -2.82
C MET A 114 2.51 3.79 -1.72
N ILE A 115 1.85 3.44 -0.60
CA ILE A 115 2.52 2.75 0.51
C ILE A 115 3.09 1.40 0.08
N HIS A 116 2.39 0.68 -0.80
CA HIS A 116 2.82 -0.62 -1.29
C HIS A 116 4.06 -0.49 -2.18
N LEU A 117 3.99 0.38 -3.21
CA LEU A 117 5.09 0.56 -4.17
C LEU A 117 6.34 1.10 -3.48
N MET A 118 6.17 2.10 -2.61
CA MET A 118 7.26 2.81 -1.95
C MET A 118 7.70 2.20 -0.61
N GLU A 119 7.06 1.14 -0.14
CA GLU A 119 7.45 0.45 1.11
C GLU A 119 7.46 1.41 2.30
N LEU A 120 6.36 2.16 2.43
CA LEU A 120 6.16 3.17 3.45
C LEU A 120 5.20 2.65 4.53
N GLU A 121 5.45 3.05 5.77
CA GLU A 121 4.41 3.01 6.78
C GLU A 121 3.33 4.08 6.45
N PRO A 122 2.05 3.87 6.80
CA PRO A 122 0.98 4.80 6.44
C PRO A 122 1.27 6.27 6.83
N GLY A 123 1.80 6.51 8.03
CA GLY A 123 2.15 7.86 8.50
C GLY A 123 3.29 8.55 7.74
N GLN A 124 3.98 7.83 6.85
CA GLN A 124 5.10 8.35 6.04
C GLN A 124 4.68 8.73 4.62
N ALA A 125 3.43 8.48 4.22
CA ALA A 125 2.96 8.70 2.86
C ALA A 125 1.96 9.86 2.78
N THR A 126 2.01 10.62 1.70
CA THR A 126 0.99 11.61 1.36
C THR A 126 0.86 11.70 -0.16
N VAL A 127 -0.36 11.55 -0.67
CA VAL A 127 -0.69 11.79 -2.08
C VAL A 127 -1.33 13.16 -2.18
N GLN A 128 -0.86 13.99 -3.10
CA GLN A 128 -1.32 15.36 -3.24
C GLN A 128 -1.66 15.68 -4.69
N LEU A 129 -2.69 16.48 -4.90
CA LEU A 129 -3.11 16.98 -6.21
C LEU A 129 -3.41 18.46 -6.12
N TYR A 130 -2.87 19.21 -7.07
CA TYR A 130 -3.05 20.65 -7.21
C TYR A 130 -3.57 20.99 -8.60
N ASP A 131 -4.25 22.13 -8.75
CA ASP A 131 -4.55 22.70 -10.07
C ASP A 131 -3.30 23.25 -10.76
N THR A 132 -2.30 23.70 -10.00
CA THR A 132 -1.04 24.20 -10.55
C THR A 132 0.15 23.80 -9.69
N TYR A 133 1.29 23.59 -10.35
CA TYR A 133 2.59 23.28 -9.73
C TYR A 133 3.59 24.44 -9.87
N ASP A 134 3.16 25.57 -10.43
CA ASP A 134 3.98 26.78 -10.49
C ASP A 134 3.89 27.52 -9.15
N THR A 135 4.96 27.43 -8.34
CA THR A 135 5.08 28.08 -7.02
C THR A 135 4.87 29.59 -7.01
N ARG A 136 4.87 30.25 -8.16
CA ARG A 136 4.58 31.69 -8.30
C ARG A 136 3.08 31.97 -8.36
N LEU A 137 2.26 30.96 -8.62
CA LEU A 137 0.82 31.05 -8.69
C LEU A 137 0.23 30.49 -7.40
N LYS A 138 -0.83 31.15 -6.91
CA LYS A 138 -1.63 30.63 -5.81
C LYS A 138 -2.53 29.52 -6.34
N GLU A 139 -2.53 28.38 -5.66
CA GLU A 139 -3.41 27.24 -5.88
C GLU A 139 -4.87 27.58 -5.54
N TYR A 140 -5.80 27.12 -6.37
CA TYR A 140 -7.24 27.25 -6.12
C TYR A 140 -7.91 25.92 -5.79
N VAL A 141 -7.25 24.81 -6.14
CA VAL A 141 -7.70 23.46 -5.85
C VAL A 141 -6.55 22.69 -5.25
N PHE A 142 -6.79 22.13 -4.08
CA PHE A 142 -5.91 21.18 -3.43
C PHE A 142 -6.71 19.98 -2.96
N TYR A 143 -6.16 18.80 -3.18
CA TYR A 143 -6.58 17.55 -2.52
C TYR A 143 -5.35 16.88 -1.91
N GLY A 144 -5.39 16.64 -0.61
CA GLY A 144 -4.37 15.92 0.13
C GLY A 144 -4.94 14.63 0.71
N ILE A 145 -4.32 13.50 0.41
CA ILE A 145 -4.68 12.19 0.94
C ILE A 145 -3.54 11.72 1.83
N TYR A 146 -3.81 11.57 3.12
CA TYR A 146 -2.82 11.20 4.12
C TYR A 146 -3.42 10.27 5.17
N TYR A 147 -2.57 9.70 5.99
CA TYR A 147 -3.00 8.87 7.11
C TYR A 147 -2.90 9.66 8.42
N GLU A 148 -3.99 9.73 9.16
CA GLU A 148 -4.02 10.36 10.49
C GLU A 148 -4.86 9.52 11.45
N GLY A 149 -4.27 9.22 12.62
CA GLY A 149 -4.89 8.34 13.62
C GLY A 149 -5.01 6.90 13.12
N GLN A 150 -6.22 6.50 12.72
CA GLN A 150 -6.58 5.14 12.28
C GLN A 150 -7.30 5.10 10.92
N GLY A 151 -7.19 6.18 10.14
CA GLY A 151 -7.94 6.34 8.89
C GLY A 151 -7.17 7.07 7.81
N ILE A 152 -7.58 6.84 6.56
CA ILE A 152 -7.18 7.69 5.45
C ILE A 152 -8.05 8.95 5.53
N LYS A 153 -7.40 10.10 5.55
CA LYS A 153 -8.06 11.40 5.57
C LYS A 153 -7.82 12.12 4.25
N ILE A 154 -8.88 12.78 3.81
CA ILE A 154 -8.88 13.62 2.61
C ILE A 154 -9.06 15.05 3.10
N ASP A 155 -8.03 15.87 2.91
CA ASP A 155 -8.14 17.31 3.02
C ASP A 155 -8.35 17.92 1.64
N SER A 156 -9.17 18.96 1.56
CA SER A 156 -9.40 19.67 0.32
C SER A 156 -9.61 21.14 0.56
N SER A 157 -8.94 21.98 -0.23
CA SER A 157 -9.14 23.42 -0.23
C SER A 157 -9.64 23.83 -1.61
N LEU A 158 -10.82 24.46 -1.64
CA LEU A 158 -11.47 24.90 -2.86
C LEU A 158 -11.78 26.40 -2.73
N THR A 159 -11.02 27.24 -3.41
CA THR A 159 -11.29 28.69 -3.40
C THR A 159 -12.17 29.05 -4.59
N LYS A 160 -13.49 29.15 -4.41
CA LYS A 160 -14.50 29.90 -5.22
C LYS A 160 -15.91 29.33 -5.03
N ASP A 161 -16.88 30.23 -4.81
CA ASP A 161 -18.30 29.89 -4.63
C ASP A 161 -19.08 29.68 -5.94
N ALA A 162 -18.54 30.15 -7.08
CA ALA A 162 -19.14 29.96 -8.40
C ALA A 162 -18.34 28.92 -9.20
N PHE A 163 -18.95 27.75 -9.41
CA PHE A 163 -18.35 26.59 -10.08
C PHE A 163 -18.95 26.40 -11.48
N HIS A 164 -18.12 26.35 -12.51
CA HIS A 164 -18.54 25.92 -13.84
C HIS A 164 -18.24 24.44 -14.03
N SER A 165 -19.26 23.66 -14.40
CA SER A 165 -19.06 22.24 -14.70
C SER A 165 -18.51 22.07 -16.12
N PHE A 166 -17.36 21.41 -16.24
CA PHE A 166 -16.79 21.06 -17.54
C PHE A 166 -17.17 19.63 -17.96
N PRO A 167 -17.41 19.37 -19.26
CA PRO A 167 -17.57 18.02 -19.75
C PRO A 167 -16.22 17.30 -19.73
N VAL A 168 -15.99 16.46 -18.74
CA VAL A 168 -14.78 15.62 -18.65
C VAL A 168 -15.09 14.22 -19.18
N TYR A 169 -14.30 13.71 -20.12
CA TYR A 169 -14.38 12.31 -20.51
C TYR A 169 -13.58 11.46 -19.52
N VAL A 170 -14.16 10.36 -19.03
CA VAL A 170 -13.46 9.36 -18.22
C VAL A 170 -13.37 8.10 -19.06
N PRO A 171 -12.16 7.60 -19.39
CA PRO A 171 -12.01 6.39 -20.18
C PRO A 171 -12.53 5.17 -19.41
N GLU A 172 -12.55 4.03 -20.10
CA GLU A 172 -12.95 2.78 -19.46
C GLU A 172 -11.93 2.38 -18.39
N LEU A 173 -12.27 2.68 -17.13
CA LEU A 173 -11.46 2.28 -15.98
C LEU A 173 -11.43 0.75 -15.87
N ALA A 174 -10.22 0.20 -15.74
CA ALA A 174 -10.04 -1.21 -15.48
C ALA A 174 -10.66 -1.55 -14.11
N LYS A 175 -11.30 -2.70 -14.00
CA LYS A 175 -11.61 -3.23 -12.67
C LYS A 175 -10.29 -3.57 -12.00
N SER A 176 -10.10 -3.09 -10.78
CA SER A 176 -9.03 -3.60 -9.93
C SER A 176 -9.18 -5.13 -9.86
N ALA A 177 -8.05 -5.85 -9.79
CA ALA A 177 -8.04 -7.30 -9.63
C ALA A 177 -8.54 -7.66 -8.22
N GLN A 178 -9.84 -7.55 -8.07
CA GLN A 178 -10.58 -7.78 -6.84
C GLN A 178 -11.24 -9.15 -6.96
N THR A 179 -10.95 -9.99 -5.98
CA THR A 179 -11.69 -11.23 -5.77
C THR A 179 -12.65 -11.00 -4.61
N GLY A 180 -13.93 -11.27 -4.83
CA GLY A 180 -14.98 -11.06 -3.83
C GLY A 180 -15.67 -12.36 -3.45
N ILE A 181 -16.00 -12.50 -2.17
CA ILE A 181 -16.88 -13.56 -1.66
C ILE A 181 -18.01 -12.95 -0.83
N ASN A 182 -19.20 -13.49 -0.98
CA ASN A 182 -20.30 -13.18 -0.05
C ASN A 182 -20.16 -14.06 1.18
N VAL A 183 -20.08 -13.44 2.35
CA VAL A 183 -19.99 -14.14 3.64
C VAL A 183 -21.02 -13.58 4.60
N ASN A 184 -21.86 -14.46 5.13
CA ASN A 184 -22.81 -14.08 6.15
C ASN A 184 -22.14 -14.22 7.52
N ILE A 185 -21.50 -13.15 7.98
CA ILE A 185 -20.83 -13.08 9.28
C ILE A 185 -21.39 -11.87 10.04
N GLY A 186 -21.49 -11.99 11.37
CA GLY A 186 -21.78 -10.84 12.24
C GLY A 186 -20.69 -9.77 12.15
N HIS A 187 -21.06 -8.55 12.58
CA HIS A 187 -20.29 -7.29 12.68
C HIS A 187 -18.79 -7.27 12.28
N ASN A 188 -18.40 -6.21 11.56
CA ASN A 188 -17.07 -5.96 10.95
C ASN A 188 -15.86 -6.33 11.83
N ASP A 189 -15.83 -5.94 13.11
CA ASP A 189 -14.70 -6.20 14.02
C ASP A 189 -14.45 -7.69 14.27
N SER A 190 -15.49 -8.51 14.19
CA SER A 190 -15.36 -9.96 14.33
C SER A 190 -14.79 -10.58 13.06
N THR A 191 -15.13 -10.01 11.90
CA THR A 191 -14.65 -10.45 10.58
C THR A 191 -13.15 -10.20 10.44
N PHE A 192 -12.64 -9.01 10.78
CA PHE A 192 -11.19 -8.75 10.70
C PHE A 192 -10.38 -9.60 11.67
N ARG A 193 -10.89 -9.84 12.88
CA ARG A 193 -10.25 -10.79 13.82
C ARG A 193 -10.19 -12.20 13.27
N LYS A 194 -11.24 -12.68 12.59
CA LYS A 194 -11.23 -13.98 11.93
C LYS A 194 -10.28 -14.02 10.73
N ILE A 195 -10.24 -12.96 9.91
CA ILE A 195 -9.28 -12.84 8.80
C ILE A 195 -7.85 -12.89 9.33
N HIS A 196 -7.56 -12.17 10.42
CA HIS A 196 -6.25 -12.21 11.04
C HIS A 196 -5.92 -13.61 11.60
N ALA A 197 -6.86 -14.27 12.28
CA ALA A 197 -6.68 -15.63 12.76
C ALA A 197 -6.41 -16.64 11.61
N PHE A 198 -7.12 -16.50 10.49
CA PHE A 198 -6.86 -17.26 9.27
C PHE A 198 -5.44 -17.03 8.76
N ALA A 199 -5.02 -15.77 8.64
CA ALA A 199 -3.68 -15.41 8.19
C ALA A 199 -2.60 -16.04 9.08
N ARG A 200 -2.76 -15.95 10.41
CA ARG A 200 -1.86 -16.58 11.37
C ARG A 200 -1.76 -18.09 11.17
N GLN A 201 -2.91 -18.77 11.09
CA GLN A 201 -2.95 -20.21 10.88
C GLN A 201 -2.27 -20.63 9.57
N ARG A 202 -2.42 -19.83 8.51
CA ARG A 202 -1.94 -20.13 7.16
C ARG A 202 -0.46 -19.82 6.96
N PHE A 203 0.01 -18.68 7.49
CA PHE A 203 1.32 -18.12 7.16
C PHE A 203 2.35 -18.21 8.30
N GLU A 204 1.97 -18.29 9.58
CA GLU A 204 2.99 -18.41 10.66
C GLU A 204 3.74 -19.74 10.58
N LYS A 205 3.09 -20.81 10.09
CA LYS A 205 3.72 -22.13 9.93
C LYS A 205 4.89 -22.15 8.95
N SER A 206 4.97 -21.18 8.04
CA SER A 206 6.09 -21.04 7.09
C SER A 206 7.23 -20.16 7.60
N GLY A 207 7.13 -19.65 8.85
CA GLY A 207 8.10 -18.71 9.42
C GLY A 207 7.95 -17.28 8.89
N ALA A 208 6.87 -16.98 8.16
CA ALA A 208 6.59 -15.64 7.67
C ALA A 208 6.17 -14.72 8.83
N SER A 209 6.62 -13.46 8.77
CA SER A 209 6.10 -12.42 9.67
C SER A 209 4.83 -11.83 9.08
N ILE A 210 3.82 -11.67 9.94
CA ILE A 210 2.55 -11.05 9.60
C ILE A 210 2.55 -9.67 10.23
N SER A 211 2.36 -8.65 9.41
CA SER A 211 2.19 -7.27 9.84
C SER A 211 0.76 -6.85 9.52
N GLU A 212 0.05 -6.42 10.54
CA GLU A 212 -1.31 -5.92 10.43
C GLU A 212 -1.26 -4.39 10.38
N GLN A 213 -1.99 -3.80 9.43
CA GLN A 213 -2.23 -2.35 9.41
C GLN A 213 -3.72 -2.13 9.21
N LEU A 214 -4.41 -1.68 10.26
CA LEU A 214 -5.76 -1.13 10.13
C LEU A 214 -5.62 0.25 9.52
N VAL A 215 -5.99 0.38 8.25
CA VAL A 215 -5.79 1.63 7.49
C VAL A 215 -7.04 2.51 7.49
N ASP A 216 -8.24 1.94 7.62
CA ASP A 216 -9.45 2.74 7.79
C ASP A 216 -10.59 2.01 8.52
N PHE A 217 -10.96 2.51 9.70
CA PHE A 217 -12.08 1.98 10.48
C PHE A 217 -13.45 2.48 10.00
N GLU A 218 -13.52 3.64 9.35
CA GLU A 218 -14.78 4.27 8.90
C GLU A 218 -15.25 3.67 7.57
N GLU A 219 -14.32 3.27 6.69
CA GLU A 219 -14.64 2.62 5.40
C GLU A 219 -14.58 1.09 5.43
N GLY A 220 -14.22 0.48 6.57
CA GLY A 220 -14.13 -0.97 6.68
C GLY A 220 -13.01 -1.57 5.83
N ILE A 221 -11.84 -0.91 5.82
CA ILE A 221 -10.65 -1.34 5.07
C ILE A 221 -9.63 -1.94 6.03
N TYR A 222 -9.26 -3.20 5.79
CA TYR A 222 -8.25 -3.92 6.55
C TYR A 222 -7.09 -4.34 5.66
N VAL A 223 -5.88 -3.89 5.98
CA VAL A 223 -4.66 -4.21 5.22
C VAL A 223 -3.81 -5.19 6.00
N LEU A 224 -3.48 -6.30 5.36
CA LEU A 224 -2.66 -7.36 5.90
C LEU A 224 -1.43 -7.54 5.01
N SER A 225 -0.24 -7.34 5.58
CA SER A 225 1.03 -7.58 4.90
C SER A 225 1.71 -8.82 5.45
N VAL A 226 2.13 -9.73 4.57
CA VAL A 226 2.81 -10.97 4.95
C VAL A 226 4.17 -11.03 4.26
N LYS A 227 5.26 -11.04 5.05
CA LYS A 227 6.64 -11.08 4.56
C LYS A 227 7.63 -11.61 5.62
N PRO A 228 8.74 -12.24 5.23
CA PRO A 228 8.99 -12.82 3.91
C PRO A 228 8.19 -14.12 3.74
N LEU A 229 7.65 -14.35 2.55
CA LEU A 229 7.09 -15.63 2.11
C LEU A 229 8.07 -16.31 1.14
N TYR A 230 7.93 -17.62 1.00
CA TYR A 230 8.76 -18.42 0.10
C TYR A 230 7.89 -19.39 -0.68
N ARG A 231 7.89 -19.29 -2.01
CA ARG A 231 7.17 -20.20 -2.92
C ARG A 231 5.66 -20.26 -2.64
N GLU A 232 5.08 -19.16 -2.16
CA GLU A 232 3.64 -19.12 -1.88
C GLU A 232 2.87 -18.87 -3.18
N VAL A 233 3.31 -17.88 -3.96
CA VAL A 233 2.75 -17.53 -5.28
C VAL A 233 3.61 -18.08 -6.42
N LEU A 234 4.94 -17.95 -6.36
CA LEU A 234 5.84 -18.33 -7.45
C LEU A 234 6.33 -19.77 -7.33
N LYS A 235 5.38 -20.72 -7.19
CA LYS A 235 5.66 -22.15 -6.96
C LYS A 235 6.56 -22.80 -8.03
N ASP A 236 6.41 -22.37 -9.29
CA ASP A 236 7.02 -23.03 -10.46
C ASP A 236 8.26 -22.32 -11.03
N GLN A 237 8.72 -21.19 -10.48
CA GLN A 237 9.84 -20.42 -11.05
C GLN A 237 11.24 -20.96 -10.68
N GLN A 238 11.40 -22.24 -10.34
CA GLN A 238 12.72 -22.81 -10.00
C GLN A 238 13.23 -23.85 -11.00
N ASN A 239 14.50 -23.68 -11.37
CA ASN A 239 15.36 -24.78 -11.80
C ASN A 239 15.58 -25.73 -10.60
N LEU A 240 14.66 -26.69 -10.41
CA LEU A 240 14.74 -27.76 -9.39
C LEU A 240 16.14 -28.41 -9.35
N LEU A 241 16.77 -28.55 -10.52
CA LEU A 241 18.08 -29.15 -10.71
C LEU A 241 19.22 -28.40 -9.98
N ILE A 242 19.17 -27.07 -9.90
CA ILE A 242 20.22 -26.27 -9.26
C ILE A 242 20.10 -26.36 -7.73
N CYS A 243 18.88 -26.35 -7.19
CA CYS A 243 18.69 -26.57 -5.75
C CYS A 243 19.08 -27.98 -5.32
N GLU A 244 18.78 -29.01 -6.13
CA GLU A 244 19.22 -30.38 -5.84
C GLU A 244 20.75 -30.50 -5.83
N TRP A 245 21.43 -29.83 -6.77
CA TRP A 245 22.89 -29.80 -6.82
C TRP A 245 23.51 -29.05 -5.63
N LEU A 246 22.98 -27.88 -5.25
CA LEU A 246 23.46 -27.11 -4.09
C LEU A 246 23.25 -27.84 -2.76
N ARG A 247 22.13 -28.55 -2.60
CA ARG A 247 21.89 -29.42 -1.44
C ARG A 247 22.91 -30.55 -1.33
N ARG A 248 23.39 -31.10 -2.46
CA ARG A 248 24.49 -32.10 -2.45
C ARG A 248 25.81 -31.51 -1.95
N LEU A 249 26.00 -30.20 -2.05
CA LEU A 249 27.18 -29.50 -1.54
C LEU A 249 27.02 -28.97 -0.11
N SER A 250 25.94 -29.35 0.60
CA SER A 250 25.60 -28.80 1.92
C SER A 250 25.43 -27.27 1.93
N LEU A 251 25.17 -26.67 0.76
CA LEU A 251 24.81 -25.27 0.62
C LEU A 251 23.29 -25.17 0.72
N ASP A 252 22.84 -24.31 1.61
CA ASP A 252 21.42 -24.12 1.85
C ASP A 252 20.78 -23.50 0.61
N CYS A 253 19.60 -23.97 0.19
CA CYS A 253 18.91 -23.37 -0.97
C CYS A 253 18.21 -22.07 -0.56
N THR A 254 18.84 -21.26 0.30
CA THR A 254 18.43 -19.90 0.72
C THR A 254 18.42 -18.89 -0.44
N THR A 255 18.70 -19.35 -1.66
CA THR A 255 18.59 -18.63 -2.93
C THR A 255 17.16 -18.44 -3.44
N LEU A 256 16.13 -18.79 -2.65
CA LEU A 256 14.74 -18.58 -3.05
C LEU A 256 14.42 -17.09 -3.10
N LYS A 257 13.73 -16.65 -4.16
CA LYS A 257 13.10 -15.33 -4.19
C LYS A 257 12.18 -15.22 -2.98
N LYS A 258 12.34 -14.16 -2.19
CA LYS A 258 11.42 -13.84 -1.10
C LYS A 258 10.21 -13.16 -1.71
N GLU A 259 9.03 -13.53 -1.25
CA GLU A 259 7.77 -12.94 -1.65
C GLU A 259 7.23 -12.04 -0.54
N TRP A 260 6.53 -10.98 -0.92
CA TRP A 260 5.78 -10.12 0.00
C TRP A 260 4.39 -9.94 -0.60
N LEU A 261 3.38 -10.39 0.14
CA LEU A 261 1.98 -10.25 -0.24
C LEU A 261 1.31 -9.19 0.63
N THR A 262 0.56 -8.31 0.00
CA THR A 262 -0.29 -7.31 0.67
C THR A 262 -1.73 -7.57 0.26
N PHE A 263 -2.55 -7.93 1.25
CA PHE A 263 -3.98 -8.13 1.09
C PHE A 263 -4.71 -6.90 1.61
N THR A 264 -5.60 -6.36 0.80
CA THR A 264 -6.52 -5.28 1.21
C THR A 264 -7.93 -5.84 1.20
N PHE A 265 -8.50 -6.00 2.37
CA PHE A 265 -9.87 -6.47 2.57
C PHE A 265 -10.81 -5.29 2.75
N VAL A 266 -11.95 -5.32 2.07
CA VAL A 266 -13.05 -4.37 2.25
C VAL A 266 -14.32 -5.13 2.61
N VAL A 267 -15.00 -4.67 3.66
CA VAL A 267 -16.28 -5.22 4.09
C VAL A 267 -17.41 -4.31 3.65
N ASN A 268 -18.14 -4.74 2.62
CA ASN A 268 -19.28 -4.01 2.07
C ASN A 268 -20.60 -4.56 2.62
N PRO A 269 -21.47 -3.73 3.23
CA PRO A 269 -22.78 -4.19 3.67
C PRO A 269 -23.67 -4.56 2.47
N THR A 270 -24.53 -5.56 2.67
CA THR A 270 -25.52 -6.04 1.69
C THR A 270 -26.85 -6.27 2.39
N THR A 271 -27.93 -6.50 1.63
CA THR A 271 -29.25 -6.81 2.19
C THR A 271 -29.27 -8.08 3.06
N TYR A 272 -28.30 -8.99 2.87
CA TYR A 272 -28.29 -10.32 3.50
C TYR A 272 -27.07 -10.56 4.40
N GLY A 273 -26.35 -9.52 4.79
CA GLY A 273 -25.09 -9.61 5.53
C GLY A 273 -24.02 -8.75 4.87
N TYR A 274 -22.84 -9.30 4.62
CA TYR A 274 -21.71 -8.54 4.07
C TYR A 274 -21.05 -9.25 2.88
N ARG A 275 -20.46 -8.46 2.00
CA ARG A 275 -19.56 -8.90 0.95
C ARG A 275 -18.14 -8.54 1.34
N LEU A 276 -17.26 -9.53 1.35
CA LEU A 276 -15.84 -9.34 1.59
C LEU A 276 -15.12 -9.33 0.25
N ASP A 277 -14.58 -8.17 -0.12
CA ASP A 277 -13.72 -8.01 -1.29
C ASP A 277 -12.26 -7.99 -0.85
N CYS A 278 -11.39 -8.62 -1.63
CA CYS A 278 -9.95 -8.64 -1.39
C CYS A 278 -9.21 -8.19 -2.65
N THR A 279 -8.30 -7.24 -2.47
CA THR A 279 -7.28 -6.88 -3.46
C THR A 279 -5.95 -7.49 -3.02
N LEU A 280 -5.24 -8.14 -3.94
CA LEU A 280 -3.93 -8.74 -3.68
C LEU A 280 -2.85 -8.03 -4.49
N ASN A 281 -1.84 -7.50 -3.80
CA ASN A 281 -0.61 -7.03 -4.41
C ASN A 281 0.55 -7.95 -3.99
N GLY A 282 1.45 -8.26 -4.92
CA GLY A 282 2.60 -9.11 -4.66
C GLY A 282 3.89 -8.46 -5.11
N LYS A 283 4.94 -8.63 -4.31
CA LYS A 283 6.31 -8.31 -4.67
C LYS A 283 7.22 -9.53 -4.48
N CYS A 284 8.33 -9.57 -5.20
CA CYS A 284 9.37 -10.59 -5.02
C CYS A 284 10.78 -10.03 -5.15
N THR A 285 11.76 -10.62 -4.46
CA THR A 285 13.16 -10.21 -4.63
C THR A 285 13.73 -10.75 -5.95
N GLU A 286 14.54 -9.95 -6.64
CA GLU A 286 15.26 -10.40 -7.83
C GLU A 286 16.46 -11.29 -7.49
N LYS A 287 17.08 -11.01 -6.34
CA LYS A 287 18.26 -11.71 -5.83
C LYS A 287 18.00 -12.24 -4.42
N SER A 288 18.75 -13.25 -4.02
CA SER A 288 18.75 -13.74 -2.64
C SER A 288 19.70 -12.92 -1.79
N THR A 289 19.20 -11.84 -1.21
CA THR A 289 19.92 -11.05 -0.21
C THR A 289 19.58 -11.58 1.19
N LEU A 290 20.56 -11.58 2.10
CA LEU A 290 20.34 -11.96 3.51
C LEU A 290 19.62 -10.86 4.29
N TRP A 291 19.85 -9.61 3.89
CA TRP A 291 19.24 -8.42 4.47
C TRP A 291 18.13 -7.94 3.54
N ASN A 292 17.04 -7.41 4.08
CA ASN A 292 15.97 -6.80 3.29
C ASN A 292 16.16 -5.28 3.36
N GLU A 293 16.81 -4.70 2.37
CA GLU A 293 16.83 -3.24 2.20
C GLU A 293 15.62 -2.76 1.40
N ARG A 294 15.21 -1.51 1.62
CA ARG A 294 14.12 -0.89 0.87
C ARG A 294 14.44 -0.91 -0.62
N GLY A 295 13.50 -1.37 -1.44
CA GLY A 295 13.66 -1.42 -2.90
C GLY A 295 14.32 -2.67 -3.47
N GLU A 296 14.57 -3.70 -2.65
CA GLU A 296 15.00 -5.01 -3.15
C GLU A 296 13.86 -5.84 -3.79
N TYR A 297 12.62 -5.44 -3.51
CA TYR A 297 11.42 -6.12 -3.98
C TYR A 297 10.92 -5.50 -5.28
N SER A 298 10.81 -6.32 -6.32
CA SER A 298 10.18 -5.98 -7.59
C SER A 298 8.72 -6.43 -7.58
N ASN A 299 7.85 -5.61 -8.17
CA ASN A 299 6.41 -5.87 -8.23
C ASN A 299 6.12 -7.08 -9.13
N ILE A 300 5.29 -8.01 -8.64
CA ILE A 300 4.85 -9.19 -9.41
C ILE A 300 3.76 -8.79 -10.42
N ASP A 301 2.98 -7.74 -10.16
CA ASP A 301 1.86 -7.31 -11.02
C ASP A 301 2.27 -6.47 -12.24
N GLN A 302 3.57 -6.35 -12.54
CA GLN A 302 4.07 -5.54 -13.66
C GLN A 302 3.78 -6.13 -15.05
N ASP A 303 3.51 -7.42 -15.16
CA ASP A 303 3.20 -8.07 -16.43
C ASP A 303 1.91 -8.91 -16.35
N LEU A 304 1.22 -9.07 -17.50
CA LEU A 304 -0.07 -9.77 -17.59
C LEU A 304 -0.01 -11.24 -17.13
N LYS A 305 1.14 -11.91 -17.32
CA LYS A 305 1.30 -13.31 -16.95
C LYS A 305 1.42 -13.45 -15.43
N SER A 306 2.25 -12.61 -14.82
CA SER A 306 2.46 -12.57 -13.37
C SER A 306 1.22 -12.04 -12.64
N TRP A 307 0.49 -11.09 -13.25
CA TRP A 307 -0.85 -10.67 -12.79
C TRP A 307 -1.84 -11.83 -12.73
N LYS A 308 -1.89 -12.67 -13.77
CA LYS A 308 -2.78 -13.83 -13.79
C LYS A 308 -2.45 -14.81 -12.66
N ILE A 309 -1.17 -15.05 -12.39
CA ILE A 309 -0.73 -15.93 -11.29
C ILE A 309 -1.21 -15.40 -9.93
N LEU A 310 -1.06 -14.09 -9.69
CA LEU A 310 -1.56 -13.46 -8.46
C LEU A 310 -3.08 -13.58 -8.34
N LYS A 311 -3.80 -13.37 -9.44
CA LYS A 311 -5.26 -13.49 -9.46
C LYS A 311 -5.71 -14.92 -9.13
N ASP A 312 -5.15 -15.92 -9.82
CA ASP A 312 -5.50 -17.33 -9.59
C ASP A 312 -5.18 -17.75 -8.14
N TYR A 313 -4.07 -17.26 -7.57
CA TYR A 313 -3.73 -17.44 -6.16
C TYR A 313 -4.75 -16.78 -5.23
N GLY A 314 -5.13 -15.52 -5.51
CA GLY A 314 -6.13 -14.77 -4.75
C GLY A 314 -7.50 -15.47 -4.74
N ASP A 315 -7.94 -16.00 -5.89
CA ASP A 315 -9.18 -16.77 -6.01
C ASP A 315 -9.18 -18.04 -5.15
N GLY A 316 -8.05 -18.75 -5.12
CA GLY A 316 -7.84 -19.91 -4.23
C GLY A 316 -7.89 -19.52 -2.76
N LEU A 317 -7.13 -18.50 -2.36
CA LEU A 317 -7.07 -18.03 -0.97
C LEU A 317 -8.44 -17.55 -0.48
N MET A 318 -9.20 -16.83 -1.30
CA MET A 318 -10.55 -16.37 -0.94
C MET A 318 -11.51 -17.53 -0.77
N THR A 319 -11.33 -18.63 -1.50
CA THR A 319 -12.10 -19.86 -1.30
C THR A 319 -11.77 -20.51 0.05
N GLU A 320 -10.49 -20.61 0.42
CA GLU A 320 -10.04 -21.10 1.73
C GLU A 320 -10.58 -20.22 2.88
N LEU A 321 -10.44 -18.91 2.75
CA LEU A 321 -10.93 -17.95 3.73
C LEU A 321 -12.45 -18.07 3.91
N ARG A 322 -13.21 -18.23 2.81
CA ARG A 322 -14.66 -18.44 2.89
C ARG A 322 -15.04 -19.66 3.72
N GLN A 323 -14.27 -20.75 3.60
CA GLN A 323 -14.50 -21.96 4.37
C GLN A 323 -14.16 -21.75 5.85
N PHE A 324 -13.07 -21.03 6.13
CA PHE A 324 -12.65 -20.70 7.49
C PHE A 324 -13.63 -19.79 8.22
N LEU A 325 -14.29 -18.88 7.50
CA LEU A 325 -15.19 -17.88 8.09
C LEU A 325 -16.59 -18.42 8.46
N ARG A 326 -16.97 -19.59 7.92
CA ARG A 326 -18.24 -20.28 8.20
C ARG A 326 -18.25 -20.96 9.56
#